data_AF-A0A9E3CWM3-F1
#
_entry.id   AF-A0A9E3CWM3-F1
#
_cell.length_a   1.000
_cell.length_b   1.000
_cell.length_c   1.000
_cell.angle_alpha   90.00
_cell.angle_beta   90.00
_cell.angle_gamma   90.00
#
_symmetry.space_group_name_H-M   'P 1'
#
loop_
_entity.id
_entity.type
_entity.pdbx_description
1 polymer ?
#
loop_
_entity_poly.entity_id
_entity_poly.type
_entity_poly.pdbx_seq_one_letter_code
_entity_poly.pdbx_strand_id
1 'polypeptide(L)'
;ASIDGKVIVGTAGADQISGTGTNDTIYGGGGADTLTAWGPGKVTFVYTATSDSPAAAADTITDFKHGIDKIDFTSIPGVDAFQGNITGTGNLSLNAHSVAYLETGGNTEVLVNASGSAEAVTTANVSAADMKIVLAGIHLGLTASDFPGTAAAAIVTEKLVSDTGPSATDRVTSNDALTGTADPNAVLHFTVDGTALSATATADASGAWTFTPSGLADGAHTVVASETNSAGVTGSATLNMTLETHPPTVSLTGASFAAGQVTVLGSTGEAGDIVSMYDNGKWVGNVTAGSGGSFSFTASPDASAVQVYGAVGTDLAGLTASIDGKVIVGTAGADQISGTGTNDTIYGGGGADTLTAWGPGKVTFAYTATSDSPAAAADTITDFKHGIDKIDFTNIAGINATGGVPQFQGNIKGTGNLTLNAHSVAYLESGGNTQLLVNTSAAAETVTTTDAHAADMKIVLVGVHLGLTASDLHHV
;
A
#
# COMPACT_ATOMS: atom_id res chain seq x y z
N ALA A 1 29.39 -6.76 -64.94
CA ALA A 1 28.57 -6.64 -63.72
C ALA A 1 28.16 -5.19 -63.62
N SER A 2 26.85 -4.89 -63.61
CA SER A 2 26.42 -3.53 -63.26
C SER A 2 26.87 -3.28 -61.84
N ILE A 3 27.58 -2.19 -61.60
CA ILE A 3 27.91 -1.73 -60.26
C ILE A 3 26.56 -1.42 -59.61
N ASP A 4 26.24 -2.12 -58.52
CA ASP A 4 25.04 -1.81 -57.74
C ASP A 4 25.36 -0.58 -56.90
N GLY A 5 24.64 0.51 -57.17
CA GLY A 5 24.84 1.79 -56.49
C GLY A 5 25.95 2.67 -57.05
N LYS A 6 25.72 3.98 -57.02
CA LYS A 6 26.71 5.03 -57.29
C LYS A 6 26.84 5.97 -56.11
N VAL A 7 28.04 6.52 -55.97
CA VAL A 7 28.28 7.71 -55.14
C VAL A 7 28.09 8.94 -56.03
N ILE A 8 27.15 9.80 -55.66
CA ILE A 8 26.82 11.03 -56.36
C ILE A 8 27.12 12.19 -55.41
N VAL A 9 27.94 13.13 -55.86
CA VAL A 9 28.42 14.25 -55.05
C VAL A 9 28.08 15.55 -55.78
N GLY A 10 27.29 16.40 -55.13
CA GLY A 10 27.00 17.74 -55.58
C GLY A 10 28.13 18.73 -55.27
N THR A 11 27.85 19.99 -55.46
CA THR A 11 28.79 21.10 -55.33
C THR A 11 28.52 21.88 -54.04
N ALA A 12 28.96 23.14 -53.97
CA ALA A 12 28.63 24.04 -52.87
C ALA A 12 27.52 25.04 -53.24
N GLY A 13 26.86 24.84 -54.40
CA GLY A 13 25.74 25.64 -54.88
C GLY A 13 24.42 24.91 -54.72
N ALA A 14 23.31 25.55 -55.10
CA ALA A 14 22.00 24.89 -55.11
C ALA A 14 21.90 23.92 -56.29
N ASP A 15 22.06 22.63 -56.01
CA ASP A 15 22.09 21.54 -56.98
C ASP A 15 20.72 20.84 -57.12
N GLN A 16 20.49 20.24 -58.29
CA GLN A 16 19.40 19.28 -58.50
C GLN A 16 20.00 17.92 -58.80
N ILE A 17 19.89 17.00 -57.84
CA ILE A 17 20.56 15.70 -57.89
C ILE A 17 19.52 14.61 -57.88
N SER A 18 19.61 13.69 -58.84
CA SER A 18 18.77 12.50 -58.90
C SER A 18 19.63 11.26 -58.89
N GLY A 19 19.20 10.27 -58.09
CA GLY A 19 19.75 8.93 -58.13
C GLY A 19 19.50 8.25 -59.47
N THR A 20 20.08 7.07 -59.59
CA THR A 20 20.15 6.29 -60.82
C THR A 20 19.20 5.09 -60.82
N GLY A 21 18.39 4.92 -59.76
CA GLY A 21 17.47 3.79 -59.66
C GLY A 21 18.04 2.59 -58.93
N THR A 22 19.26 2.73 -58.40
CA THR A 22 20.00 1.67 -57.70
C THR A 22 20.31 2.09 -56.26
N ASN A 23 21.12 1.31 -55.54
CA ASN A 23 21.47 1.57 -54.15
C ASN A 23 22.48 2.72 -54.02
N ASP A 24 22.04 3.96 -54.25
CA ASP A 24 22.91 5.13 -54.39
C ASP A 24 23.24 5.80 -53.05
N THR A 25 24.40 6.44 -53.00
CA THR A 25 24.80 7.33 -51.91
C THR A 25 24.90 8.74 -52.46
N ILE A 26 24.11 9.66 -51.93
CA ILE A 26 23.99 11.02 -52.44
C ILE A 26 24.52 12.00 -51.38
N TYR A 27 25.47 12.82 -51.78
CA TYR A 27 25.94 13.99 -51.04
C TYR A 27 25.45 15.23 -51.79
N GLY A 28 24.60 16.04 -51.16
CA GLY A 28 24.21 17.36 -51.72
C GLY A 28 25.41 18.30 -51.78
N GLY A 29 26.11 18.39 -50.66
CA GLY A 29 27.20 19.34 -50.46
C GLY A 29 26.69 20.50 -49.63
N GLY A 30 27.15 21.71 -49.91
CA GLY A 30 26.55 22.91 -49.32
C GLY A 30 25.63 23.56 -50.34
N GLY A 31 24.58 24.25 -49.91
CA GLY A 31 23.63 24.83 -50.86
C GLY A 31 22.22 24.71 -50.33
N ALA A 32 21.24 24.94 -51.20
CA ALA A 32 19.86 24.55 -50.94
C ALA A 32 19.49 23.56 -52.05
N ASP A 33 19.80 22.29 -51.83
CA ASP A 33 19.77 21.26 -52.86
C ASP A 33 18.40 20.62 -52.98
N THR A 34 18.10 20.10 -54.17
CA THR A 34 16.94 19.24 -54.40
C THR A 34 17.42 17.85 -54.75
N LEU A 35 17.22 16.91 -53.83
CA LEU A 35 17.69 15.54 -53.90
C LEU A 35 16.51 14.59 -54.19
N THR A 36 16.75 13.59 -55.03
CA THR A 36 15.74 12.59 -55.41
C THR A 36 16.40 11.22 -55.42
N ALA A 37 15.81 10.24 -54.73
CA ALA A 37 16.28 8.87 -54.73
C ALA A 37 16.10 8.24 -56.13
N TRP A 38 14.89 8.37 -56.68
CA TRP A 38 14.43 7.81 -57.96
C TRP A 38 14.55 6.27 -58.04
N GLY A 39 13.45 5.58 -58.37
CA GLY A 39 13.44 4.12 -58.58
C GLY A 39 13.28 3.26 -57.32
N PRO A 40 13.57 1.94 -57.40
CA PRO A 40 13.34 0.98 -56.31
C PRO A 40 14.56 0.71 -55.41
N GLY A 41 15.73 1.25 -55.75
CA GLY A 41 16.95 1.10 -54.95
C GLY A 41 16.85 1.80 -53.60
N LYS A 42 17.68 1.36 -52.64
CA LYS A 42 17.82 1.99 -51.33
C LYS A 42 18.81 3.14 -51.42
N VAL A 43 18.36 4.37 -51.18
CA VAL A 43 19.23 5.54 -51.27
C VAL A 43 19.62 6.03 -49.89
N THR A 44 20.92 6.31 -49.71
CA THR A 44 21.44 6.96 -48.50
C THR A 44 21.82 8.40 -48.85
N PHE A 45 21.12 9.36 -48.24
CA PHE A 45 21.46 10.78 -48.29
C PHE A 45 22.44 11.07 -47.16
N VAL A 46 23.68 11.44 -47.49
CA VAL A 46 24.76 11.60 -46.52
C VAL A 46 25.05 13.07 -46.28
N TYR A 47 25.11 13.44 -45.01
CA TYR A 47 25.48 14.76 -44.56
C TYR A 47 26.72 14.65 -43.66
N THR A 48 27.70 15.51 -43.92
CA THR A 48 29.02 15.44 -43.29
C THR A 48 29.29 16.60 -42.33
N ALA A 49 28.56 17.70 -42.46
CA ALA A 49 28.58 18.83 -41.55
C ALA A 49 27.19 19.48 -41.46
N THR A 50 26.93 20.18 -40.35
CA THR A 50 25.68 20.96 -40.19
C THR A 50 25.54 22.08 -41.22
N SER A 51 26.66 22.56 -41.76
CA SER A 51 26.72 23.53 -42.86
C SER A 51 26.25 23.00 -44.21
N ASP A 52 26.06 21.68 -44.36
CA ASP A 52 25.60 21.09 -45.62
C ASP A 52 24.14 21.48 -45.90
N SER A 53 23.31 21.58 -44.86
CA SER A 53 21.88 21.95 -44.97
C SER A 53 21.44 22.85 -43.81
N PRO A 54 21.93 24.10 -43.73
CA PRO A 54 21.58 25.03 -42.66
C PRO A 54 20.10 25.44 -42.78
N ALA A 55 19.44 25.80 -41.68
CA ALA A 55 18.00 26.09 -41.68
C ALA A 55 17.54 27.16 -42.71
N ALA A 56 18.40 28.11 -43.08
CA ALA A 56 18.13 29.15 -44.07
C ALA A 56 18.30 28.70 -45.53
N ALA A 57 18.99 27.58 -45.77
CA ALA A 57 19.25 26.98 -47.08
C ALA A 57 19.09 25.46 -46.94
N ALA A 58 17.90 25.01 -46.52
CA ALA A 58 17.66 23.60 -46.27
C ALA A 58 17.49 22.82 -47.56
N ASP A 59 18.14 21.66 -47.63
CA ASP A 59 17.98 20.68 -48.69
C ASP A 59 16.59 20.07 -48.66
N THR A 60 16.11 19.70 -49.85
CA THR A 60 14.81 19.07 -50.06
C THR A 60 14.98 17.70 -50.67
N ILE A 61 14.50 16.66 -49.98
CA ILE A 61 14.38 15.30 -50.53
C ILE A 61 12.95 15.07 -51.01
N THR A 62 12.78 14.80 -52.30
CA THR A 62 11.46 14.86 -52.94
C THR A 62 10.65 13.56 -52.90
N ASP A 63 11.30 12.42 -52.65
CA ASP A 63 10.68 11.09 -52.76
C ASP A 63 11.17 10.09 -51.70
N PHE A 64 11.56 10.58 -50.51
CA PHE A 64 12.04 9.74 -49.41
C PHE A 64 11.05 8.63 -49.04
N LYS A 65 11.52 7.38 -48.98
CA LYS A 65 10.72 6.22 -48.56
C LYS A 65 11.20 5.67 -47.23
N HIS A 66 10.39 5.89 -46.19
CA HIS A 66 10.59 5.29 -44.88
C HIS A 66 10.84 3.78 -44.95
N GLY A 67 11.78 3.28 -44.14
CA GLY A 67 12.15 1.86 -44.08
C GLY A 67 12.99 1.37 -45.26
N ILE A 68 13.15 2.16 -46.32
CA ILE A 68 13.93 1.84 -47.51
C ILE A 68 15.15 2.76 -47.60
N ASP A 69 14.91 4.06 -47.68
CA ASP A 69 15.94 5.09 -47.78
C ASP A 69 16.48 5.47 -46.39
N LYS A 70 17.64 6.12 -46.36
CA LYS A 70 18.34 6.53 -45.13
C LYS A 70 18.84 7.97 -45.24
N ILE A 71 18.85 8.66 -44.11
CA ILE A 71 19.51 9.97 -43.96
C ILE A 71 20.63 9.80 -42.94
N ASP A 72 21.86 9.86 -43.40
CA ASP A 72 23.06 9.52 -42.65
C ASP A 72 23.75 10.77 -42.11
N PHE A 73 23.80 10.86 -40.77
CA PHE A 73 24.48 11.92 -40.02
C PHE A 73 25.71 11.42 -39.27
N THR A 74 26.15 10.17 -39.49
CA THR A 74 27.23 9.53 -38.73
C THR A 74 28.56 10.28 -38.75
N SER A 75 28.75 11.15 -39.75
CA SER A 75 29.93 12.00 -39.89
C SER A 75 29.85 13.33 -39.13
N ILE A 76 28.67 13.69 -38.61
CA ILE A 76 28.45 14.91 -37.84
C ILE A 76 28.67 14.59 -36.35
N PRO A 77 29.72 15.15 -35.70
CA PRO A 77 30.01 14.86 -34.32
C PRO A 77 28.85 15.23 -33.39
N GLY A 78 28.48 14.30 -32.52
CA GLY A 78 27.43 14.51 -31.54
C GLY A 78 26.02 14.41 -32.12
N VAL A 79 25.77 13.74 -33.25
CA VAL A 79 24.41 13.39 -33.68
C VAL A 79 24.21 11.89 -33.49
N ASP A 80 23.75 11.49 -32.31
CA ASP A 80 23.72 10.08 -31.89
C ASP A 80 22.39 9.63 -31.27
N ALA A 81 21.40 10.52 -31.14
CA ALA A 81 20.07 10.18 -30.62
C ALA A 81 18.94 10.49 -31.62
N PHE A 82 17.86 9.69 -31.60
CA PHE A 82 16.61 9.99 -32.31
C PHE A 82 15.52 10.36 -31.30
N GLN A 83 15.14 11.65 -31.28
CA GLN A 83 14.08 12.18 -30.42
C GLN A 83 12.67 11.85 -30.94
N GLY A 84 12.52 11.66 -32.26
CA GLY A 84 11.23 11.39 -32.88
C GLY A 84 10.44 12.64 -33.25
N ASN A 85 9.12 12.49 -33.36
CA ASN A 85 8.23 13.59 -33.74
C ASN A 85 8.08 14.58 -32.58
N ILE A 86 8.47 15.82 -32.78
CA ILE A 86 8.22 16.91 -31.83
C ILE A 86 6.92 17.62 -32.22
N THR A 87 5.89 17.44 -31.39
CA THR A 87 4.54 17.97 -31.63
C THR A 87 4.13 18.95 -30.53
N GLY A 88 3.24 19.91 -30.86
CA GLY A 88 2.71 20.87 -29.91
C GLY A 88 2.56 22.28 -30.47
N THR A 89 2.25 23.23 -29.58
CA THR A 89 2.13 24.66 -29.90
C THR A 89 3.11 25.46 -29.04
N GLY A 90 3.72 26.52 -29.59
CA GLY A 90 4.72 27.32 -28.89
C GLY A 90 6.15 26.79 -29.10
N ASN A 91 7.03 27.05 -28.11
CA ASN A 91 8.42 26.56 -28.14
C ASN A 91 8.46 25.06 -27.88
N LEU A 92 8.98 24.31 -28.84
CA LEU A 92 9.30 22.90 -28.77
C LEU A 92 10.80 22.75 -28.46
N SER A 93 11.14 21.74 -27.66
CA SER A 93 12.54 21.44 -27.33
C SER A 93 13.10 20.43 -28.31
N LEU A 94 14.18 20.80 -29.00
CA LEU A 94 15.05 19.90 -29.74
C LEU A 94 16.23 19.52 -28.83
N ASN A 95 16.31 18.25 -28.44
CA ASN A 95 17.30 17.79 -27.47
C ASN A 95 18.72 17.95 -28.02
N ALA A 96 19.68 18.21 -27.13
CA ALA A 96 21.10 18.17 -27.45
C ALA A 96 21.44 16.84 -28.14
N HIS A 97 22.36 16.89 -29.10
CA HIS A 97 22.91 15.71 -29.78
C HIS A 97 21.88 14.79 -30.47
N SER A 98 20.78 15.34 -31.00
CA SER A 98 19.65 14.55 -31.47
C SER A 98 19.11 14.95 -32.85
N VAL A 99 18.39 13.99 -33.45
CA VAL A 99 17.55 14.17 -34.63
C VAL A 99 16.09 14.10 -34.22
N ALA A 100 15.31 15.11 -34.58
CA ALA A 100 13.86 15.13 -34.43
C ALA A 100 13.19 15.45 -35.78
N TYR A 101 11.87 15.39 -35.83
CA TYR A 101 11.13 15.92 -36.97
C TYR A 101 9.82 16.56 -36.56
N LEU A 102 9.30 17.47 -37.40
CA LEU A 102 7.96 18.02 -37.29
C LEU A 102 7.29 18.03 -38.65
N GLU A 103 5.96 18.12 -38.66
CA GLU A 103 5.18 18.17 -39.90
C GLU A 103 4.56 19.56 -40.05
N THR A 104 4.93 20.28 -41.11
CA THR A 104 4.48 21.65 -41.36
C THR A 104 4.42 21.93 -42.85
N GLY A 105 3.45 22.74 -43.28
CA GLY A 105 3.35 23.18 -44.68
C GLY A 105 3.19 22.05 -45.71
N GLY A 106 2.74 20.86 -45.30
CA GLY A 106 2.63 19.67 -46.17
C GLY A 106 3.92 18.87 -46.31
N ASN A 107 4.95 19.18 -45.54
CA ASN A 107 6.26 18.51 -45.53
C ASN A 107 6.62 17.99 -44.13
N THR A 108 7.59 17.08 -44.09
CA THR A 108 8.24 16.61 -42.87
C THR A 108 9.60 17.29 -42.78
N GLU A 109 9.80 18.13 -41.77
CA GLU A 109 11.07 18.83 -41.53
C GLU A 109 11.88 18.04 -40.51
N VAL A 110 12.97 17.43 -40.95
CA VAL A 110 13.97 16.78 -40.08
C VAL A 110 14.89 17.87 -39.53
N LEU A 111 15.03 17.92 -38.21
CA LEU A 111 15.84 18.89 -37.49
C LEU A 111 16.96 18.16 -36.75
N VAL A 112 18.16 18.71 -36.82
CA VAL A 112 19.36 18.14 -36.19
C VAL A 112 19.94 19.18 -35.25
N ASN A 113 20.22 18.77 -34.01
CA ASN A 113 20.98 19.53 -33.03
C ASN A 113 22.25 18.75 -32.71
N ALA A 114 23.38 19.23 -33.20
CA ALA A 114 24.71 18.66 -32.97
C ALA A 114 25.37 19.26 -31.71
N SER A 115 24.78 20.31 -31.14
CA SER A 115 25.28 20.98 -29.95
C SER A 115 25.00 20.18 -28.66
N GLY A 116 25.77 20.47 -27.61
CA GLY A 116 25.60 19.89 -26.27
C GLY A 116 24.50 20.57 -25.45
N SER A 117 23.62 21.37 -26.04
CA SER A 117 22.54 22.09 -25.36
C SER A 117 21.23 21.96 -26.13
N ALA A 118 20.10 21.93 -25.41
CA ALA A 118 18.80 21.88 -26.07
C ALA A 118 18.50 23.21 -26.79
N GLU A 119 17.85 23.11 -27.95
CA GLU A 119 17.48 24.23 -28.80
C GLU A 119 15.96 24.42 -28.82
N ALA A 120 15.50 25.67 -28.81
CA ALA A 120 14.07 25.99 -28.85
C ALA A 120 13.63 26.26 -30.30
N VAL A 121 12.79 25.38 -30.84
CA VAL A 121 12.23 25.47 -32.19
C VAL A 121 10.71 25.65 -32.15
N THR A 122 10.11 26.12 -33.24
CA THR A 122 8.65 26.24 -33.39
C THR A 122 8.26 25.77 -34.79
N THR A 123 6.97 25.45 -35.00
CA THR A 123 6.46 25.08 -36.34
C THR A 123 6.53 26.22 -37.37
N ALA A 124 6.76 27.46 -36.92
CA ALA A 124 6.92 28.65 -37.78
C ALA A 124 8.37 29.11 -37.92
N ASN A 125 9.26 28.71 -37.00
CA ASN A 125 10.66 29.08 -37.00
C ASN A 125 11.51 27.96 -36.37
N VAL A 126 12.32 27.33 -37.22
CA VAL A 126 13.28 26.27 -36.86
C VAL A 126 14.73 26.74 -37.00
N SER A 127 14.97 28.06 -37.11
CA SER A 127 16.31 28.63 -37.30
C SER A 127 17.27 28.39 -36.15
N ALA A 128 16.76 27.92 -35.00
CA ALA A 128 17.58 27.54 -33.85
C ALA A 128 18.19 26.15 -34.00
N ALA A 129 17.67 25.29 -34.88
CA ALA A 129 18.27 24.00 -35.19
C ALA A 129 19.60 24.21 -35.93
N ASP A 130 20.63 23.44 -35.55
CA ASP A 130 21.92 23.45 -36.25
C ASP A 130 21.80 23.10 -37.74
N MET A 131 20.86 22.21 -38.09
CA MET A 131 20.63 21.75 -39.46
C MET A 131 19.16 21.35 -39.68
N LYS A 132 18.67 21.51 -40.92
CA LYS A 132 17.30 21.19 -41.34
C LYS A 132 17.31 20.47 -42.67
N ILE A 133 16.50 19.42 -42.83
CA ILE A 133 16.22 18.77 -44.12
C ILE A 133 14.70 18.74 -44.32
N VAL A 134 14.24 19.10 -45.51
CA VAL A 134 12.82 19.05 -45.89
C VAL A 134 12.55 17.77 -46.67
N LEU A 135 11.66 16.93 -46.17
CA LEU A 135 11.14 15.79 -46.91
C LEU A 135 9.77 16.15 -47.47
N ALA A 136 9.56 15.95 -48.76
CA ALA A 136 8.27 16.20 -49.38
C ALA A 136 7.22 15.21 -48.83
N GLY A 137 6.10 15.75 -48.34
CA GLY A 137 5.00 14.98 -47.76
C GLY A 137 4.99 14.91 -46.22
N ILE A 138 3.87 14.47 -45.66
CA ILE A 138 3.63 14.29 -44.22
C ILE A 138 3.32 12.82 -43.91
N HIS A 139 3.34 12.45 -42.63
CA HIS A 139 3.05 11.11 -42.12
C HIS A 139 3.97 10.04 -42.71
N LEU A 140 5.24 10.39 -42.94
CA LEU A 140 6.24 9.45 -43.46
C LEU A 140 6.56 8.33 -42.46
N GLY A 141 6.20 8.49 -41.18
CA GLY A 141 6.38 7.46 -40.16
C GLY A 141 7.84 7.22 -39.77
N LEU A 142 8.65 8.28 -39.78
CA LEU A 142 10.10 8.18 -39.53
C LEU A 142 10.40 7.54 -38.17
N THR A 143 11.43 6.69 -38.15
CA THR A 143 11.93 6.00 -36.96
C THR A 143 13.44 6.16 -36.87
N ALA A 144 14.04 5.82 -35.72
CA ALA A 144 15.50 5.80 -35.57
C ALA A 144 16.19 4.97 -36.67
N SER A 145 15.52 3.94 -37.20
CA SER A 145 16.08 3.11 -38.28
C SER A 145 16.33 3.87 -39.59
N ASP A 146 15.67 5.01 -39.80
CA ASP A 146 15.86 5.88 -40.97
C ASP A 146 17.13 6.74 -40.87
N PHE A 147 17.73 6.81 -39.69
CA PHE A 147 18.88 7.65 -39.36
C PHE A 147 20.03 6.82 -38.80
N PRO A 148 20.90 6.26 -39.68
CA PRO A 148 22.07 5.50 -39.24
C PRO A 148 22.88 6.24 -38.18
N GLY A 149 23.29 5.52 -37.14
CA GLY A 149 24.06 6.09 -36.02
C GLY A 149 23.22 6.72 -34.90
N THR A 150 21.91 6.91 -35.09
CA THR A 150 21.04 7.41 -34.02
C THR A 150 20.42 6.27 -33.19
N ALA A 151 20.46 6.43 -31.87
CA ALA A 151 19.84 5.52 -30.92
C ALA A 151 18.36 5.86 -30.69
N ALA A 152 17.49 4.84 -30.66
CA ALA A 152 16.17 5.01 -30.04
C ALA A 152 16.35 5.17 -28.52
N ALA A 153 15.45 5.93 -27.89
CA ALA A 153 15.41 6.01 -26.43
C ALA A 153 15.08 4.63 -25.84
N ALA A 154 15.83 4.19 -24.83
CA ALA A 154 15.50 3.01 -24.04
C ALA A 154 14.29 3.32 -23.13
N ILE A 155 13.21 2.54 -23.23
CA ILE A 155 11.96 2.79 -22.50
C ILE A 155 11.72 1.66 -21.52
N VAL A 156 11.89 1.96 -20.23
CA VAL A 156 11.55 1.05 -19.13
C VAL A 156 10.23 1.47 -18.51
N THR A 157 9.35 0.51 -18.24
CA THR A 157 8.18 0.68 -17.36
C THR A 157 8.29 -0.28 -16.19
N GLU A 158 7.67 0.03 -15.07
CA GLU A 158 7.73 -0.75 -13.83
C GLU A 158 6.43 -0.60 -13.03
N LYS A 159 5.94 -1.69 -12.46
CA LYS A 159 4.80 -1.74 -11.53
C LYS A 159 4.86 -2.98 -10.65
N LEU A 160 4.05 -2.99 -9.59
CA LEU A 160 3.75 -4.21 -8.82
C LEU A 160 3.06 -5.24 -9.71
N VAL A 161 3.40 -6.52 -9.53
CA VAL A 161 2.62 -7.64 -10.07
C VAL A 161 1.24 -7.66 -9.43
N SER A 162 1.16 -7.38 -8.13
CA SER A 162 -0.08 -7.27 -7.37
C SER A 162 0.06 -6.21 -6.30
N ASP A 163 -0.90 -5.28 -6.24
CA ASP A 163 -1.15 -4.47 -5.05
C ASP A 163 -2.20 -5.25 -4.23
N THR A 164 -1.74 -5.99 -3.21
CA THR A 164 -2.52 -7.06 -2.56
C THR A 164 -3.62 -6.55 -1.61
N GLY A 165 -3.55 -5.26 -1.27
CA GLY A 165 -4.45 -4.59 -0.35
C GLY A 165 -5.88 -4.37 -0.82
N PRO A 166 -6.76 -3.86 0.07
CA PRO A 166 -8.09 -3.40 -0.31
C PRO A 166 -8.09 -2.24 -1.31
N SER A 167 -7.02 -1.44 -1.31
CA SER A 167 -6.78 -0.41 -2.31
C SER A 167 -5.86 -0.96 -3.41
N ALA A 168 -6.13 -0.56 -4.66
CA ALA A 168 -5.35 -0.96 -5.82
C ALA A 168 -4.34 0.12 -6.27
N THR A 169 -4.14 1.16 -5.44
CA THR A 169 -3.40 2.37 -5.85
C THR A 169 -2.49 2.97 -4.78
N ASP A 170 -2.59 2.52 -3.54
CA ASP A 170 -1.77 2.97 -2.40
C ASP A 170 -0.40 2.28 -2.38
N ARG A 171 -0.22 1.18 -3.13
CA ARG A 171 1.05 0.45 -3.27
C ARG A 171 1.57 -0.08 -1.93
N VAL A 172 0.64 -0.48 -1.06
CA VAL A 172 0.93 -1.18 0.19
C VAL A 172 0.63 -2.65 -0.06
N THR A 173 1.65 -3.50 -0.02
CA THR A 173 1.50 -4.88 -0.48
C THR A 173 2.32 -5.87 0.33
N SER A 174 1.84 -7.11 0.39
CA SER A 174 2.57 -8.27 0.89
C SER A 174 3.35 -9.02 -0.20
N ASN A 175 3.34 -8.51 -1.43
CA ASN A 175 4.01 -9.11 -2.57
C ASN A 175 4.99 -8.13 -3.22
N ASP A 176 6.28 -8.43 -3.10
CA ASP A 176 7.38 -7.63 -3.65
C ASP A 176 7.67 -7.91 -5.13
N ALA A 177 6.90 -8.78 -5.79
CA ALA A 177 7.10 -9.07 -7.20
C ALA A 177 6.72 -7.86 -8.10
N LEU A 178 7.61 -7.57 -9.04
CA LEU A 178 7.56 -6.46 -9.98
C LEU A 178 7.44 -6.96 -11.42
N THR A 179 6.85 -6.14 -12.28
CA THR A 179 6.75 -6.39 -13.71
C THR A 179 6.77 -5.09 -14.49
N GLY A 180 7.12 -5.17 -15.77
CA GLY A 180 7.15 -4.02 -16.64
C GLY A 180 7.50 -4.37 -18.08
N THR A 181 7.90 -3.34 -18.82
CA THR A 181 8.41 -3.44 -20.19
C THR A 181 9.80 -2.83 -20.29
N ALA A 182 10.58 -3.30 -21.25
CA ALA A 182 11.89 -2.79 -21.63
C ALA A 182 12.14 -3.11 -23.12
N ASP A 183 13.31 -2.76 -23.67
CA ASP A 183 13.67 -3.18 -25.02
C ASP A 183 13.69 -4.73 -25.12
N PRO A 184 13.21 -5.34 -26.23
CA PRO A 184 13.18 -6.80 -26.36
C PRO A 184 14.56 -7.45 -26.14
N ASN A 185 14.61 -8.47 -25.28
CA ASN A 185 15.83 -9.17 -24.87
C ASN A 185 16.84 -8.33 -24.06
N ALA A 186 16.46 -7.13 -23.59
CA ALA A 186 17.33 -6.30 -22.77
C ALA A 186 17.52 -6.88 -21.36
N VAL A 187 18.68 -6.63 -20.78
CA VAL A 187 18.99 -6.98 -19.39
C VAL A 187 18.71 -5.77 -18.52
N LEU A 188 17.81 -5.94 -17.55
CA LEU A 188 17.48 -4.93 -16.56
C LEU A 188 18.36 -5.07 -15.31
N HIS A 189 18.79 -3.93 -14.81
CA HIS A 189 19.48 -3.73 -13.55
C HIS A 189 18.60 -2.98 -12.55
N PHE A 190 18.70 -3.34 -11.28
CA PHE A 190 17.83 -2.84 -10.23
C PHE A 190 18.62 -2.16 -9.12
N THR A 191 18.06 -1.08 -8.58
CA THR A 191 18.45 -0.55 -7.28
C THR A 191 17.25 -0.52 -6.34
N VAL A 192 17.46 -0.82 -5.07
CA VAL A 192 16.47 -0.65 -4.01
C VAL A 192 17.04 0.30 -2.97
N ASP A 193 16.32 1.38 -2.68
CA ASP A 193 16.73 2.43 -1.74
C ASP A 193 18.12 2.99 -2.04
N GLY A 194 18.42 3.13 -3.33
CA GLY A 194 19.71 3.59 -3.85
C GLY A 194 20.84 2.55 -3.82
N THR A 195 20.58 1.33 -3.33
CA THR A 195 21.55 0.23 -3.31
C THR A 195 21.37 -0.68 -4.51
N ALA A 196 22.42 -0.88 -5.31
CA ALA A 196 22.38 -1.76 -6.46
C ALA A 196 22.23 -3.24 -6.04
N LEU A 197 21.33 -3.95 -6.72
CA LEU A 197 21.16 -5.39 -6.57
C LEU A 197 22.07 -6.13 -7.57
N SER A 198 22.62 -7.26 -7.15
CA SER A 198 23.38 -8.15 -8.03
C SER A 198 22.48 -8.95 -8.99
N ALA A 199 21.20 -9.10 -8.64
CA ALA A 199 20.24 -9.80 -9.46
C ALA A 199 19.75 -8.91 -10.61
N THR A 200 19.54 -9.54 -11.76
CA THR A 200 19.06 -8.90 -12.99
C THR A 200 17.85 -9.65 -13.52
N ALA A 201 17.04 -8.99 -14.35
CA ALA A 201 15.97 -9.60 -15.13
C ALA A 201 16.28 -9.43 -16.62
N THR A 202 15.71 -10.30 -17.46
CA THR A 202 15.83 -10.14 -18.91
C THR A 202 14.44 -10.02 -19.50
N ALA A 203 14.21 -8.97 -20.27
CA ALA A 203 12.96 -8.79 -21.00
C ALA A 203 12.84 -9.87 -22.09
N ASP A 204 11.62 -10.36 -22.32
CA ASP A 204 11.37 -11.33 -23.38
C ASP A 204 11.37 -10.69 -24.78
N ALA A 205 11.08 -11.48 -25.82
CA ALA A 205 11.05 -11.00 -27.20
C ALA A 205 9.93 -9.97 -27.48
N SER A 206 8.97 -9.82 -26.58
CA SER A 206 7.93 -8.79 -26.61
C SER A 206 8.27 -7.57 -25.73
N GLY A 207 9.38 -7.62 -25.00
CA GLY A 207 9.83 -6.58 -24.07
C GLY A 207 9.29 -6.75 -22.66
N ALA A 208 8.52 -7.80 -22.34
CA ALA A 208 7.96 -7.98 -21.01
C ALA A 208 8.98 -8.58 -20.04
N TRP A 209 8.98 -8.13 -18.78
CA TRP A 209 9.86 -8.67 -17.73
C TRP A 209 9.14 -8.81 -16.38
N THR A 210 9.71 -9.68 -15.53
CA THR A 210 9.34 -9.81 -14.12
C THR A 210 10.60 -9.86 -13.25
N PHE A 211 10.50 -9.37 -12.02
CA PHE A 211 11.59 -9.38 -11.05
C PHE A 211 11.01 -9.45 -9.64
N THR A 212 11.61 -10.25 -8.76
CA THR A 212 11.26 -10.29 -7.35
C THR A 212 12.54 -10.02 -6.56
N PRO A 213 12.64 -8.87 -5.86
CA PRO A 213 13.72 -8.60 -4.94
C PRO A 213 13.82 -9.71 -3.86
N SER A 214 14.94 -9.79 -3.16
CA SER A 214 15.08 -10.74 -2.04
C SER A 214 15.65 -10.05 -0.82
N GLY A 215 15.12 -10.41 0.35
CA GLY A 215 15.59 -9.87 1.63
C GLY A 215 15.16 -8.43 1.91
N LEU A 216 14.05 -7.97 1.30
CA LEU A 216 13.41 -6.73 1.74
C LEU A 216 12.78 -6.94 3.12
N ALA A 217 12.93 -5.95 3.99
CA ALA A 217 12.22 -5.89 5.25
C ALA A 217 10.88 -5.19 5.05
N ASP A 218 9.96 -5.26 6.02
CA ASP A 218 8.76 -4.43 5.94
C ASP A 218 9.11 -2.94 6.03
N GLY A 219 8.35 -2.13 5.31
CA GLY A 219 8.52 -0.69 5.23
C GLY A 219 8.52 -0.14 3.80
N ALA A 220 8.79 1.16 3.72
CA ALA A 220 8.81 1.88 2.46
C ALA A 220 10.09 1.58 1.66
N HIS A 221 9.93 1.34 0.36
CA HIS A 221 11.01 1.09 -0.58
C HIS A 221 10.85 1.91 -1.87
N THR A 222 11.97 2.36 -2.41
CA THR A 222 12.07 2.91 -3.77
C THR A 222 12.88 1.94 -4.63
N VAL A 223 12.22 1.31 -5.60
CA VAL A 223 12.85 0.45 -6.59
C VAL A 223 13.04 1.21 -7.89
N VAL A 224 14.21 1.06 -8.51
CA VAL A 224 14.52 1.62 -9.83
C VAL A 224 14.95 0.49 -10.75
N ALA A 225 14.16 0.20 -11.78
CA ALA A 225 14.55 -0.64 -12.90
C ALA A 225 15.23 0.19 -13.99
N SER A 226 16.33 -0.31 -14.56
CA SER A 226 17.06 0.38 -15.63
C SER A 226 17.60 -0.59 -16.67
N GLU A 227 17.73 -0.14 -17.91
CA GLU A 227 18.39 -0.86 -18.99
C GLU A 227 19.35 0.07 -19.72
N THR A 228 20.32 -0.50 -20.45
CA THR A 228 21.12 0.24 -21.43
C THR A 228 21.06 -0.51 -22.75
N ASN A 229 20.58 0.17 -23.79
CA ASN A 229 20.41 -0.45 -25.10
C ASN A 229 21.75 -0.63 -25.84
N SER A 230 21.72 -1.28 -27.01
CA SER A 230 22.92 -1.58 -27.79
C SER A 230 23.66 -0.35 -28.30
N ALA A 231 23.01 0.82 -28.32
CA ALA A 231 23.60 2.09 -28.68
C ALA A 231 24.17 2.86 -27.46
N GLY A 232 24.09 2.29 -26.26
CA GLY A 232 24.65 2.88 -25.04
C GLY A 232 23.75 3.89 -24.34
N VAL A 233 22.48 4.03 -24.77
CA VAL A 233 21.50 4.91 -24.12
C VAL A 233 20.81 4.17 -22.98
N THR A 234 20.74 4.80 -21.81
CA THR A 234 20.12 4.24 -20.61
C THR A 234 18.69 4.75 -20.42
N GLY A 235 17.76 3.83 -20.16
CA GLY A 235 16.37 4.10 -19.76
C GLY A 235 16.11 3.60 -18.34
N SER A 236 15.18 4.23 -17.62
CA SER A 236 14.81 3.78 -16.26
C SER A 236 13.37 4.09 -15.89
N ALA A 237 12.83 3.32 -14.95
CA ALA A 237 11.56 3.55 -14.26
C ALA A 237 11.79 3.53 -12.74
N THR A 238 10.87 4.12 -11.98
CA THR A 238 10.93 4.15 -10.52
C THR A 238 9.57 3.81 -9.94
N LEU A 239 9.57 2.91 -8.96
CA LEU A 239 8.39 2.51 -8.20
C LEU A 239 8.64 2.76 -6.70
N ASN A 240 7.76 3.55 -6.09
CA ASN A 240 7.68 3.66 -4.64
C ASN A 240 6.58 2.72 -4.14
N MET A 241 6.89 1.91 -3.13
CA MET A 241 5.96 0.94 -2.54
C MET A 241 6.21 0.81 -1.03
N THR A 242 5.25 0.25 -0.31
CA THR A 242 5.44 -0.21 1.07
C THR A 242 5.23 -1.71 1.10
N LEU A 243 6.25 -2.45 1.54
CA LEU A 243 6.14 -3.89 1.78
C LEU A 243 5.65 -4.12 3.20
N GLU A 244 4.63 -4.95 3.37
CA GLU A 244 4.15 -5.42 4.67
C GLU A 244 3.79 -6.90 4.58
N THR A 245 4.50 -7.74 5.33
CA THR A 245 4.42 -9.20 5.28
C THR A 245 3.88 -9.82 6.57
N HIS A 246 3.58 -9.02 7.59
CA HIS A 246 3.02 -9.45 8.86
C HIS A 246 1.54 -9.07 9.00
N PRO A 247 0.67 -10.02 9.36
CA PRO A 247 -0.72 -9.72 9.67
C PRO A 247 -0.86 -8.77 10.87
N PRO A 248 -1.97 -8.00 10.94
CA PRO A 248 -2.20 -7.09 12.05
C PRO A 248 -2.46 -7.82 13.38
N THR A 249 -2.28 -7.13 14.51
CA THR A 249 -2.60 -7.68 15.84
C THR A 249 -3.99 -7.28 16.28
N VAL A 250 -4.98 -8.17 16.17
CA VAL A 250 -6.38 -7.84 16.49
C VAL A 250 -6.74 -8.26 17.91
N SER A 251 -7.29 -7.33 18.69
CA SER A 251 -7.78 -7.57 20.05
C SER A 251 -9.09 -6.82 20.32
N LEU A 252 -9.93 -7.41 21.18
CA LEU A 252 -11.14 -6.80 21.72
C LEU A 252 -10.86 -6.46 23.17
N THR A 253 -11.10 -5.22 23.54
CA THR A 253 -10.76 -4.70 24.87
C THR A 253 -11.97 -4.58 25.78
N GLY A 254 -13.19 -4.72 25.24
CA GLY A 254 -14.42 -4.72 26.02
C GLY A 254 -15.62 -4.20 25.24
N ALA A 255 -16.67 -3.82 25.97
CA ALA A 255 -17.85 -3.21 25.40
C ALA A 255 -18.46 -2.14 26.33
N SER A 256 -19.25 -1.26 25.74
CA SER A 256 -20.11 -0.33 26.46
C SER A 256 -21.56 -0.47 25.99
N PHE A 257 -22.50 -0.13 26.87
CA PHE A 257 -23.92 -0.39 26.69
C PHE A 257 -24.72 0.91 26.82
N ALA A 258 -25.49 1.26 25.79
CA ALA A 258 -26.30 2.47 25.81
C ALA A 258 -27.53 2.33 24.91
N ALA A 259 -28.71 2.70 25.43
CA ALA A 259 -29.96 2.70 24.67
C ALA A 259 -30.26 1.39 23.92
N GLY A 260 -29.97 0.24 24.56
CA GLY A 260 -30.18 -1.10 23.98
C GLY A 260 -29.16 -1.50 22.91
N GLN A 261 -28.09 -0.72 22.72
CA GLN A 261 -27.00 -1.03 21.80
C GLN A 261 -25.76 -1.49 22.57
N VAL A 262 -24.95 -2.30 21.90
CA VAL A 262 -23.62 -2.73 22.36
C VAL A 262 -22.58 -2.07 21.48
N THR A 263 -21.66 -1.34 22.09
CA THR A 263 -20.49 -0.79 21.40
C THR A 263 -19.26 -1.58 21.80
N VAL A 264 -18.80 -2.43 20.89
CA VAL A 264 -17.62 -3.28 21.05
C VAL A 264 -16.37 -2.45 20.75
N LEU A 265 -15.37 -2.53 21.63
CA LEU A 265 -14.12 -1.79 21.57
C LEU A 265 -12.96 -2.74 21.31
N GLY A 266 -11.96 -2.26 20.58
CA GLY A 266 -10.75 -3.05 20.33
C GLY A 266 -9.63 -2.25 19.69
N SER A 267 -8.57 -2.96 19.32
CA SER A 267 -7.45 -2.43 18.56
C SER A 267 -6.90 -3.43 17.55
N THR A 268 -6.39 -2.94 16.42
CA THR A 268 -5.58 -3.69 15.45
C THR A 268 -4.08 -3.42 15.58
N GLY A 269 -3.69 -2.49 16.45
CA GLY A 269 -2.31 -1.98 16.57
C GLY A 269 -1.97 -0.87 15.57
N GLU A 270 -2.59 -0.89 14.39
CA GLU A 270 -2.26 0.01 13.28
C GLU A 270 -3.48 0.71 12.69
N ALA A 271 -3.29 1.97 12.28
CA ALA A 271 -4.37 2.78 11.74
C ALA A 271 -4.66 2.40 10.27
N GLY A 272 -5.94 2.43 9.88
CA GLY A 272 -6.36 2.15 8.50
C GLY A 272 -6.82 0.71 8.26
N ASP A 273 -6.51 -0.21 9.17
CA ASP A 273 -6.98 -1.59 9.09
C ASP A 273 -8.51 -1.68 9.07
N ILE A 274 -9.03 -2.63 8.32
CA ILE A 274 -10.46 -2.94 8.27
C ILE A 274 -10.74 -4.06 9.26
N VAL A 275 -11.65 -3.82 10.20
CA VAL A 275 -12.10 -4.80 11.18
C VAL A 275 -13.48 -5.31 10.79
N SER A 276 -13.55 -6.55 10.33
CA SER A 276 -14.81 -7.25 10.07
C SER A 276 -15.35 -7.84 11.36
N MET A 277 -16.58 -7.45 11.73
CA MET A 277 -17.24 -7.82 12.97
C MET A 277 -18.26 -8.92 12.76
N TYR A 278 -18.30 -9.85 13.71
CA TYR A 278 -19.19 -11.01 13.72
C TYR A 278 -19.91 -11.11 15.05
N ASP A 279 -21.18 -11.49 15.02
CA ASP A 279 -22.01 -11.81 16.19
C ASP A 279 -22.56 -13.22 16.02
N ASN A 280 -22.26 -14.11 16.98
CA ASN A 280 -22.61 -15.53 16.93
C ASN A 280 -22.16 -16.20 15.61
N GLY A 281 -20.97 -15.81 15.13
CA GLY A 281 -20.37 -16.30 13.88
C GLY A 281 -20.95 -15.70 12.60
N LYS A 282 -21.97 -14.84 12.69
CA LYS A 282 -22.57 -14.16 11.53
C LYS A 282 -21.95 -12.78 11.35
N TRP A 283 -21.57 -12.42 10.12
CA TRP A 283 -21.07 -11.08 9.82
C TRP A 283 -22.14 -10.01 10.08
N VAL A 284 -21.77 -8.96 10.82
CA VAL A 284 -22.67 -7.85 11.20
C VAL A 284 -22.22 -6.49 10.68
N GLY A 285 -20.99 -6.38 10.19
CA GLY A 285 -20.48 -5.12 9.66
C GLY A 285 -18.97 -5.06 9.66
N ASN A 286 -18.43 -3.89 9.32
CA ASN A 286 -17.03 -3.58 9.50
C ASN A 286 -16.84 -2.15 10.00
N VAL A 287 -15.64 -1.87 10.50
CA VAL A 287 -15.18 -0.54 10.90
C VAL A 287 -13.70 -0.40 10.53
N THR A 288 -13.27 0.83 10.23
CA THR A 288 -11.85 1.11 10.00
C THR A 288 -11.19 1.55 11.31
N ALA A 289 -10.04 0.97 11.62
CA ALA A 289 -9.23 1.34 12.78
C ALA A 289 -8.72 2.78 12.65
N GLY A 290 -8.91 3.56 13.70
CA GLY A 290 -8.44 4.94 13.81
C GLY A 290 -6.97 5.02 14.21
N SER A 291 -6.56 6.20 14.71
CA SER A 291 -5.19 6.42 15.19
C SER A 291 -4.78 5.39 16.25
N GLY A 292 -3.58 4.82 16.11
CA GLY A 292 -3.07 3.79 17.03
C GLY A 292 -3.83 2.45 16.98
N GLY A 293 -4.60 2.20 15.92
CA GLY A 293 -5.33 0.95 15.72
C GLY A 293 -6.65 0.84 16.45
N SER A 294 -7.06 1.83 17.25
CA SER A 294 -8.30 1.75 18.03
C SER A 294 -9.53 1.73 17.14
N PHE A 295 -10.50 0.86 17.45
CA PHE A 295 -11.79 0.83 16.78
C PHE A 295 -12.96 0.71 17.76
N SER A 296 -14.13 1.14 17.29
CA SER A 296 -15.40 1.09 18.01
C SER A 296 -16.51 0.69 17.04
N PHE A 297 -17.19 -0.42 17.32
CA PHE A 297 -18.28 -0.92 16.49
C PHE A 297 -19.57 -1.02 17.30
N THR A 298 -20.62 -0.32 16.87
CA THR A 298 -21.92 -0.34 17.54
C THR A 298 -22.88 -1.30 16.82
N ALA A 299 -23.41 -2.26 17.57
CA ALA A 299 -24.38 -3.24 17.14
C ALA A 299 -25.72 -3.07 17.90
N SER A 300 -26.80 -3.51 17.26
CA SER A 300 -28.12 -3.65 17.88
C SER A 300 -28.43 -5.14 18.06
N PRO A 301 -28.01 -5.76 19.18
CA PRO A 301 -28.19 -7.20 19.39
C PRO A 301 -29.64 -7.60 19.64
N ASP A 302 -29.91 -8.90 19.54
CA ASP A 302 -31.13 -9.49 20.10
C ASP A 302 -31.03 -9.50 21.64
N ALA A 303 -31.85 -8.70 22.30
CA ALA A 303 -31.86 -8.59 23.76
C ALA A 303 -32.33 -9.88 24.48
N SER A 304 -32.80 -10.88 23.74
CA SER A 304 -33.30 -12.15 24.27
C SER A 304 -32.30 -13.30 24.16
N ALA A 305 -31.09 -13.04 23.67
CA ALA A 305 -30.07 -14.05 23.45
C ALA A 305 -28.68 -13.57 23.88
N VAL A 306 -27.85 -14.51 24.31
CA VAL A 306 -26.43 -14.27 24.55
C VAL A 306 -25.74 -14.01 23.21
N GLN A 307 -24.96 -12.92 23.15
CA GLN A 307 -24.24 -12.50 21.96
C GLN A 307 -22.75 -12.78 22.13
N VAL A 308 -22.12 -13.27 21.06
CA VAL A 308 -20.69 -13.60 21.04
C VAL A 308 -20.04 -12.84 19.91
N TYR A 309 -19.40 -11.72 20.25
CA TYR A 309 -18.71 -10.86 19.29
C TYR A 309 -17.29 -11.33 19.02
N GLY A 310 -16.98 -11.49 17.74
CA GLY A 310 -15.64 -11.75 17.23
C GLY A 310 -15.27 -10.79 16.11
N ALA A 311 -13.97 -10.73 15.80
CA ALA A 311 -13.43 -9.81 14.81
C ALA A 311 -12.34 -10.48 13.96
N VAL A 312 -12.25 -10.06 12.70
CA VAL A 312 -11.12 -10.35 11.80
C VAL A 312 -10.59 -9.01 11.28
N GLY A 313 -9.32 -8.74 11.54
CA GLY A 313 -8.64 -7.57 11.00
C GLY A 313 -8.05 -7.89 9.64
N THR A 314 -8.05 -6.90 8.76
CA THR A 314 -7.37 -6.91 7.46
C THR A 314 -6.59 -5.62 7.35
N ASP A 315 -5.28 -5.72 7.18
CA ASP A 315 -4.43 -4.54 7.03
C ASP A 315 -4.49 -3.95 5.61
N LEU A 316 -3.71 -2.89 5.40
CA LEU A 316 -3.59 -2.21 4.11
C LEU A 316 -2.92 -3.08 3.04
N ALA A 317 -2.09 -4.06 3.41
CA ALA A 317 -1.48 -5.02 2.48
C ALA A 317 -2.37 -6.23 2.17
N GLY A 318 -3.55 -6.32 2.81
CA GLY A 318 -4.52 -7.39 2.62
C GLY A 318 -4.26 -8.64 3.47
N LEU A 319 -3.30 -8.61 4.40
CA LEU A 319 -3.09 -9.71 5.33
C LEU A 319 -4.17 -9.70 6.40
N THR A 320 -4.55 -10.89 6.86
CA THR A 320 -5.67 -11.04 7.79
C THR A 320 -5.24 -11.74 9.07
N ALA A 321 -5.83 -11.30 10.19
CA ALA A 321 -5.66 -11.93 11.48
C ALA A 321 -7.01 -12.07 12.18
N SER A 322 -7.27 -13.29 12.69
CA SER A 322 -8.39 -13.52 13.58
C SER A 322 -7.98 -13.18 15.01
N ILE A 323 -8.90 -12.59 15.76
CA ILE A 323 -8.69 -12.29 17.17
C ILE A 323 -8.50 -13.55 18.05
N ASP A 324 -7.60 -13.44 19.03
CA ASP A 324 -7.54 -14.27 20.24
C ASP A 324 -8.40 -13.65 21.36
N GLY A 325 -9.67 -14.09 21.46
CA GLY A 325 -10.64 -13.52 22.40
C GLY A 325 -12.01 -13.19 21.77
N LYS A 326 -13.03 -13.12 22.62
CA LYS A 326 -14.40 -12.69 22.27
C LYS A 326 -14.93 -11.71 23.32
N VAL A 327 -15.86 -10.86 22.90
CA VAL A 327 -16.72 -10.13 23.83
C VAL A 327 -18.06 -10.86 23.89
N ILE A 328 -18.40 -11.36 25.06
CA ILE A 328 -19.62 -12.15 25.29
C ILE A 328 -20.55 -11.32 26.17
N VAL A 329 -21.79 -11.16 25.72
CA VAL A 329 -22.79 -10.31 26.38
C VAL A 329 -24.04 -11.13 26.64
N GLY A 330 -24.39 -11.31 27.90
CA GLY A 330 -25.64 -11.89 28.34
C GLY A 330 -26.82 -10.91 28.29
N THR A 331 -27.95 -11.38 28.77
CA THR A 331 -29.24 -10.70 28.74
C THR A 331 -29.51 -10.00 30.08
N ALA A 332 -30.76 -9.64 30.34
CA ALA A 332 -31.20 -9.18 31.66
C ALA A 332 -31.82 -10.32 32.51
N GLY A 333 -31.80 -11.55 32.00
CA GLY A 333 -32.26 -12.75 32.68
C GLY A 333 -31.11 -13.53 33.31
N ALA A 334 -31.43 -14.63 34.00
CA ALA A 334 -30.41 -15.52 34.56
C ALA A 334 -29.80 -16.40 33.45
N ASP A 335 -28.59 -16.06 33.02
CA ASP A 335 -27.89 -16.70 31.91
C ASP A 335 -26.90 -17.78 32.35
N GLN A 336 -26.62 -18.72 31.44
CA GLN A 336 -25.51 -19.66 31.56
C GLN A 336 -24.52 -19.38 30.44
N ILE A 337 -23.39 -18.76 30.77
CA ILE A 337 -22.43 -18.26 29.81
C ILE A 337 -21.11 -19.00 29.99
N SER A 338 -20.62 -19.58 28.89
CA SER A 338 -19.28 -20.16 28.81
C SER A 338 -18.44 -19.35 27.85
N GLY A 339 -17.20 -19.06 28.25
CA GLY A 339 -16.19 -18.56 27.35
C GLY A 339 -15.85 -19.57 26.25
N THR A 340 -15.07 -19.09 25.31
CA THR A 340 -14.66 -19.79 24.09
C THR A 340 -13.26 -20.41 24.19
N GLY A 341 -12.60 -20.27 25.34
CA GLY A 341 -11.28 -20.86 25.59
C GLY A 341 -10.13 -19.93 25.26
N THR A 342 -10.45 -18.73 24.80
CA THR A 342 -9.52 -17.65 24.44
C THR A 342 -9.59 -16.51 25.45
N ASN A 343 -8.90 -15.39 25.19
CA ASN A 343 -8.91 -14.24 26.09
C ASN A 343 -10.24 -13.47 25.99
N ASP A 344 -11.27 -13.98 26.67
CA ASP A 344 -12.63 -13.47 26.54
C ASP A 344 -12.94 -12.38 27.56
N THR A 345 -13.80 -11.44 27.18
CA THR A 345 -14.46 -10.54 28.12
C THR A 345 -15.93 -10.92 28.21
N ILE A 346 -16.40 -11.29 29.40
CA ILE A 346 -17.75 -11.78 29.64
C ILE A 346 -18.51 -10.76 30.49
N TYR A 347 -19.64 -10.30 29.95
CA TYR A 347 -20.65 -9.51 30.64
C TYR A 347 -21.86 -10.41 30.89
N GLY A 348 -22.19 -10.71 32.15
CA GLY A 348 -23.40 -11.45 32.49
C GLY A 348 -24.66 -10.67 32.14
N GLY A 349 -24.64 -9.37 32.46
CA GLY A 349 -25.80 -8.50 32.35
C GLY A 349 -26.48 -8.41 33.70
N GLY A 350 -27.80 -8.24 33.70
CA GLY A 350 -28.57 -8.35 34.95
C GLY A 350 -29.13 -9.76 35.06
N GLY A 351 -29.32 -10.28 36.26
CA GLY A 351 -29.75 -11.66 36.42
C GLY A 351 -29.09 -12.30 37.62
N ALA A 352 -29.19 -13.61 37.73
CA ALA A 352 -28.32 -14.39 38.60
C ALA A 352 -27.59 -15.37 37.69
N ASP A 353 -26.49 -14.90 37.11
CA ASP A 353 -25.83 -15.56 36.00
C ASP A 353 -24.84 -16.62 36.47
N THR A 354 -24.64 -17.63 35.64
CA THR A 354 -23.57 -18.62 35.82
C THR A 354 -22.54 -18.44 34.71
N LEU A 355 -21.38 -17.92 35.08
CA LEU A 355 -20.29 -17.57 34.17
C LEU A 355 -19.15 -18.57 34.30
N THR A 356 -18.57 -18.98 33.17
CA THR A 356 -17.46 -19.94 33.12
C THR A 356 -16.42 -19.41 32.14
N ALA A 357 -15.15 -19.32 32.55
CA ALA A 357 -14.05 -18.92 31.69
C ALA A 357 -13.84 -19.95 30.58
N TRP A 358 -13.70 -21.23 30.97
CA TRP A 358 -13.39 -22.37 30.10
C TRP A 358 -12.02 -22.23 29.39
N GLY A 359 -11.24 -23.32 29.33
CA GLY A 359 -9.96 -23.34 28.60
C GLY A 359 -8.79 -22.56 29.25
N PRO A 360 -7.69 -22.34 28.51
CA PRO A 360 -6.46 -21.71 29.03
C PRO A 360 -6.39 -20.19 28.88
N GLY A 361 -7.32 -19.57 28.16
CA GLY A 361 -7.37 -18.13 27.93
C GLY A 361 -7.50 -17.33 29.23
N LYS A 362 -7.07 -16.07 29.20
CA LYS A 362 -7.21 -15.11 30.29
C LYS A 362 -8.57 -14.43 30.18
N VAL A 363 -9.50 -14.76 31.06
CA VAL A 363 -10.87 -14.26 30.97
C VAL A 363 -11.07 -13.07 31.90
N THR A 364 -11.75 -12.04 31.39
CA THR A 364 -12.20 -10.89 32.16
C THR A 364 -13.70 -10.97 32.37
N PHE A 365 -14.15 -11.09 33.62
CA PHE A 365 -15.55 -11.00 33.99
C PHE A 365 -15.86 -9.55 34.33
N ALA A 366 -16.61 -8.86 33.47
CA ALA A 366 -16.79 -7.42 33.53
C ALA A 366 -18.20 -7.04 33.97
N TYR A 367 -18.27 -6.04 34.85
CA TYR A 367 -19.50 -5.53 35.43
C TYR A 367 -19.66 -4.05 35.11
N THR A 368 -20.88 -3.64 34.76
CA THR A 368 -21.17 -2.28 34.27
C THR A 368 -22.13 -1.50 35.14
N ALA A 369 -22.91 -2.18 35.98
CA ALA A 369 -23.74 -1.55 37.00
C ALA A 369 -23.83 -2.43 38.26
N THR A 370 -24.19 -1.83 39.40
CA THR A 370 -24.43 -2.60 40.63
C THR A 370 -25.60 -3.57 40.50
N SER A 371 -26.54 -3.26 39.61
CA SER A 371 -27.67 -4.13 39.25
C SER A 371 -27.28 -5.40 38.50
N ASP A 372 -26.04 -5.50 38.02
CA ASP A 372 -25.57 -6.67 37.28
C ASP A 372 -25.44 -7.87 38.24
N SER A 373 -24.99 -7.63 39.49
CA SER A 373 -24.77 -8.68 40.49
C SER A 373 -25.24 -8.27 41.89
N PRO A 374 -26.54 -7.95 42.08
CA PRO A 374 -27.03 -7.54 43.40
C PRO A 374 -27.00 -8.73 44.37
N ALA A 375 -26.88 -8.47 45.67
CA ALA A 375 -26.73 -9.55 46.66
C ALA A 375 -27.84 -10.63 46.65
N ALA A 376 -29.05 -10.28 46.24
CA ALA A 376 -30.20 -11.18 46.13
C ALA A 376 -30.21 -12.03 44.84
N ALA A 377 -29.46 -11.62 43.82
CA ALA A 377 -29.30 -12.29 42.53
C ALA A 377 -27.82 -12.21 42.12
N ALA A 378 -26.95 -12.75 42.98
CA ALA A 378 -25.52 -12.70 42.77
C ALA A 378 -25.11 -13.66 41.64
N ASP A 379 -24.21 -13.20 40.77
CA ASP A 379 -23.65 -14.04 39.73
C ASP A 379 -22.64 -15.03 40.31
N THR A 380 -22.49 -16.15 39.62
CA THR A 380 -21.60 -17.24 39.99
C THR A 380 -20.57 -17.48 38.91
N ILE A 381 -19.30 -17.27 39.22
CA ILE A 381 -18.17 -17.66 38.37
C ILE A 381 -17.69 -19.04 38.82
N THR A 382 -17.72 -20.01 37.89
CA THR A 382 -17.56 -21.43 38.25
C THR A 382 -16.12 -21.93 38.30
N ASP A 383 -15.20 -21.27 37.59
CA ASP A 383 -13.83 -21.76 37.38
C ASP A 383 -12.77 -20.65 37.43
N PHE A 384 -13.01 -19.58 38.18
CA PHE A 384 -12.09 -18.43 38.31
C PHE A 384 -10.66 -18.87 38.69
N LYS A 385 -9.66 -18.48 37.89
CA LYS A 385 -8.25 -18.76 38.13
C LYS A 385 -7.50 -17.52 38.57
N HIS A 386 -7.16 -17.49 39.85
CA HIS A 386 -6.28 -16.45 40.42
C HIS A 386 -4.99 -16.28 39.61
N GLY A 387 -4.60 -15.01 39.41
CA GLY A 387 -3.39 -14.62 38.67
C GLY A 387 -3.51 -14.73 37.15
N ILE A 388 -4.59 -15.32 36.63
CA ILE A 388 -4.86 -15.48 35.20
C ILE A 388 -6.08 -14.65 34.81
N ASP A 389 -7.22 -14.93 35.42
CA ASP A 389 -8.48 -14.25 35.15
C ASP A 389 -8.56 -12.92 35.91
N LYS A 390 -9.50 -12.07 35.48
CA LYS A 390 -9.77 -10.76 36.08
C LYS A 390 -11.25 -10.56 36.32
N ILE A 391 -11.56 -9.79 37.36
CA ILE A 391 -12.89 -9.23 37.59
C ILE A 391 -12.77 -7.72 37.40
N ASP A 392 -13.50 -7.19 36.43
CA ASP A 392 -13.42 -5.79 36.02
C ASP A 392 -14.60 -5.00 36.57
N PHE A 393 -14.27 -3.95 37.32
CA PHE A 393 -15.19 -3.00 37.93
C PHE A 393 -15.03 -1.58 37.37
N THR A 394 -14.27 -1.37 36.29
CA THR A 394 -13.96 -0.05 35.72
C THR A 394 -15.20 0.83 35.52
N ASN A 395 -16.33 0.21 35.17
CA ASN A 395 -17.59 0.92 34.92
C ASN A 395 -18.51 1.01 36.15
N ILE A 396 -18.12 0.44 37.30
CA ILE A 396 -18.89 0.51 38.54
C ILE A 396 -18.59 1.83 39.26
N ALA A 397 -19.56 2.75 39.20
CA ALA A 397 -19.47 4.01 39.91
C ALA A 397 -19.35 3.79 41.44
N GLY A 398 -18.50 4.58 42.09
CA GLY A 398 -18.32 4.55 43.54
C GLY A 398 -17.27 3.55 44.04
N ILE A 399 -16.47 2.94 43.17
CA ILE A 399 -15.30 2.19 43.61
C ILE A 399 -14.05 3.07 43.50
N ASN A 400 -13.38 3.28 44.64
CA ASN A 400 -12.14 4.05 44.66
C ASN A 400 -11.01 3.17 44.13
N ALA A 401 -10.27 3.66 43.14
CA ALA A 401 -9.13 2.95 42.58
C ALA A 401 -7.80 3.61 43.00
N THR A 402 -6.78 2.78 43.26
CA THR A 402 -5.38 3.21 43.39
C THR A 402 -4.57 2.54 42.30
N GLY A 403 -4.05 3.32 41.35
CA GLY A 403 -3.23 2.79 40.26
C GLY A 403 -3.95 1.81 39.34
N GLY A 404 -5.24 2.04 39.05
CA GLY A 404 -6.03 1.19 38.15
C GLY A 404 -6.65 -0.05 38.81
N VAL A 405 -6.60 -0.14 40.14
CA VAL A 405 -7.09 -1.30 40.91
C VAL A 405 -8.03 -0.83 42.03
N PRO A 406 -9.20 -1.47 42.23
CA PRO A 406 -10.07 -1.18 43.37
C PRO A 406 -9.34 -1.24 44.71
N GLN A 407 -9.80 -0.45 45.68
CA GLN A 407 -9.36 -0.60 47.07
C GLN A 407 -9.76 -1.98 47.62
N PHE A 408 -8.81 -2.91 47.63
CA PHE A 408 -9.03 -4.28 48.06
C PHE A 408 -8.73 -4.45 49.56
N GLN A 409 -9.78 -4.64 50.37
CA GLN A 409 -9.68 -4.89 51.80
C GLN A 409 -9.17 -6.32 52.10
N GLY A 410 -9.28 -7.22 51.12
CA GLY A 410 -8.89 -8.62 51.27
C GLY A 410 -9.94 -9.44 52.01
N ASN A 411 -9.49 -10.48 52.70
CA ASN A 411 -10.37 -11.43 53.38
C ASN A 411 -10.90 -10.84 54.70
N ILE A 412 -12.21 -10.60 54.78
CA ILE A 412 -12.88 -10.22 56.02
C ILE A 412 -13.33 -11.48 56.77
N LYS A 413 -12.68 -11.76 57.90
CA LYS A 413 -12.88 -12.98 58.71
C LYS A 413 -13.45 -12.64 60.08
N GLY A 414 -14.26 -13.54 60.62
CA GLY A 414 -14.76 -13.45 61.99
C GLY A 414 -16.16 -14.05 62.14
N THR A 415 -16.73 -13.92 63.33
CA THR A 415 -18.13 -14.26 63.62
C THR A 415 -18.93 -13.00 63.87
N GLY A 416 -20.21 -12.99 63.50
CA GLY A 416 -21.11 -11.85 63.68
C GLY A 416 -20.94 -10.78 62.60
N ASN A 417 -21.05 -9.52 63.03
CA ASN A 417 -21.02 -8.36 62.15
C ASN A 417 -19.58 -8.05 61.70
N LEU A 418 -19.37 -8.01 60.40
CA LEU A 418 -18.12 -7.65 59.73
C LEU A 418 -18.29 -6.30 59.04
N THR A 419 -17.20 -5.53 58.95
CA THR A 419 -17.20 -4.22 58.29
C THR A 419 -16.64 -4.35 56.89
N LEU A 420 -17.44 -3.96 55.90
CA LEU A 420 -17.01 -3.74 54.53
C LEU A 420 -16.80 -2.23 54.35
N ASN A 421 -15.54 -1.83 54.11
CA ASN A 421 -15.20 -0.41 54.03
C ASN A 421 -15.91 0.27 52.85
N ALA A 422 -16.19 1.56 52.99
CA ALA A 422 -16.72 2.39 51.91
C ALA A 422 -15.84 2.29 50.65
N HIS A 423 -16.45 2.31 49.47
CA HIS A 423 -15.77 2.33 48.16
C HIS A 423 -14.72 1.22 47.97
N SER A 424 -14.96 0.02 48.52
CA SER A 424 -13.97 -1.06 48.59
C SER A 424 -14.52 -2.42 48.16
N VAL A 425 -13.60 -3.32 47.86
CA VAL A 425 -13.89 -4.72 47.56
C VAL A 425 -13.26 -5.60 48.64
N ALA A 426 -14.05 -6.51 49.22
CA ALA A 426 -13.58 -7.52 50.16
C ALA A 426 -14.09 -8.89 49.76
N TYR A 427 -13.60 -9.95 50.40
CA TYR A 427 -14.19 -11.27 50.24
C TYR A 427 -14.31 -12.03 51.56
N LEU A 428 -15.25 -12.98 51.61
CA LEU A 428 -15.38 -13.96 52.68
C LEU A 428 -15.60 -15.36 52.12
N GLU A 429 -15.35 -16.38 52.92
CA GLU A 429 -15.55 -17.78 52.56
C GLU A 429 -16.80 -18.31 53.26
N SER A 430 -17.81 -18.73 52.51
CA SER A 430 -19.07 -19.24 53.07
C SER A 430 -19.80 -20.15 52.10
N GLY A 431 -20.37 -21.24 52.63
CA GLY A 431 -21.09 -22.23 51.83
C GLY A 431 -20.22 -23.02 50.85
N GLY A 432 -18.89 -23.09 51.09
CA GLY A 432 -17.94 -23.74 50.19
C GLY A 432 -17.45 -22.86 49.03
N ASN A 433 -17.81 -21.57 49.04
CA ASN A 433 -17.48 -20.61 48.00
C ASN A 433 -16.83 -19.35 48.56
N THR A 434 -16.07 -18.68 47.71
CA THR A 434 -15.53 -17.34 47.92
C THR A 434 -16.59 -16.33 47.48
N GLN A 435 -17.07 -15.49 48.39
CA GLN A 435 -18.05 -14.44 48.09
C GLN A 435 -17.33 -13.09 48.06
N LEU A 436 -17.21 -12.50 46.87
CA LEU A 436 -16.68 -11.16 46.68
C LEU A 436 -17.81 -10.16 46.95
N LEU A 437 -17.56 -9.20 47.83
CA LEU A 437 -18.50 -8.18 48.25
C LEU A 437 -17.96 -6.80 47.88
N VAL A 438 -18.82 -6.00 47.27
CA VAL A 438 -18.46 -4.70 46.71
C VAL A 438 -19.33 -3.65 47.39
N ASN A 439 -18.70 -2.63 47.98
CA ASN A 439 -19.38 -1.47 48.55
C ASN A 439 -19.03 -0.25 47.71
N THR A 440 -20.02 0.28 47.01
CA THR A 440 -19.91 1.47 46.17
C THR A 440 -20.27 2.75 46.92
N SER A 441 -20.87 2.61 48.10
CA SER A 441 -21.33 3.72 48.93
C SER A 441 -20.17 4.41 49.68
N ALA A 442 -20.44 5.65 50.12
CA ALA A 442 -19.52 6.44 50.93
C ALA A 442 -19.51 6.05 52.42
N ALA A 443 -20.34 5.08 52.82
CA ALA A 443 -20.43 4.61 54.19
C ALA A 443 -19.94 3.16 54.28
N ALA A 444 -19.39 2.78 55.44
CA ALA A 444 -19.09 1.39 55.68
C ALA A 444 -20.38 0.58 55.86
N GLU A 445 -20.39 -0.63 55.30
CA GLU A 445 -21.51 -1.55 55.37
C GLU A 445 -21.25 -2.63 56.41
N THR A 446 -22.32 -3.13 57.00
CA THR A 446 -22.26 -4.25 57.96
C THR A 446 -22.75 -5.51 57.28
N VAL A 447 -21.84 -6.46 57.04
CA VAL A 447 -22.12 -7.75 56.43
C VAL A 447 -21.91 -8.88 57.43
N THR A 448 -22.45 -10.06 57.17
CA THR A 448 -22.19 -11.27 57.97
C THR A 448 -21.81 -12.43 57.05
N THR A 449 -21.26 -13.51 57.61
CA THR A 449 -20.89 -14.71 56.83
C THR A 449 -22.10 -15.46 56.25
N THR A 450 -23.31 -15.18 56.73
CA THR A 450 -24.56 -15.82 56.29
C THR A 450 -25.51 -14.87 55.56
N ASP A 451 -25.33 -13.57 55.74
CA ASP A 451 -26.15 -12.51 55.17
C ASP A 451 -25.24 -11.37 54.68
N ALA A 452 -25.06 -11.33 53.37
CA ALA A 452 -24.31 -10.29 52.67
C ALA A 452 -25.23 -9.30 51.93
N HIS A 453 -26.53 -9.27 52.24
CA HIS A 453 -27.49 -8.39 51.55
C HIS A 453 -27.24 -6.89 51.81
N ALA A 454 -26.40 -6.55 52.77
CA ALA A 454 -25.96 -5.18 53.01
C ALA A 454 -24.90 -4.68 52.02
N ALA A 455 -24.28 -5.57 51.23
CA ALA A 455 -23.34 -5.17 50.19
C ALA A 455 -24.08 -4.68 48.94
N ASP A 456 -23.57 -3.62 48.32
CA ASP A 456 -24.12 -3.08 47.06
C ASP A 456 -24.06 -4.10 45.91
N MET A 457 -22.98 -4.90 45.83
CA MET A 457 -22.88 -6.04 44.91
C MET A 457 -22.27 -7.27 45.58
N LYS A 458 -22.59 -8.44 45.04
CA LYS A 458 -22.03 -9.71 45.44
C LYS A 458 -21.77 -10.58 44.21
N ILE A 459 -20.57 -11.16 44.16
CA ILE A 459 -20.18 -12.15 43.15
C ILE A 459 -19.72 -13.41 43.88
N VAL A 460 -20.20 -14.57 43.44
CA VAL A 460 -19.83 -15.87 44.00
C VAL A 460 -18.78 -16.52 43.10
N LEU A 461 -17.61 -16.83 43.64
CA LEU A 461 -16.62 -17.67 42.98
C LEU A 461 -16.70 -19.06 43.58
N VAL A 462 -16.87 -20.08 42.74
CA VAL A 462 -16.95 -21.46 43.21
C VAL A 462 -15.62 -21.92 43.80
N GLY A 463 -15.66 -22.47 45.02
CA GLY A 463 -14.48 -22.91 45.77
C GLY A 463 -13.99 -21.92 46.82
N VAL A 464 -13.10 -22.39 47.69
CA VAL A 464 -12.51 -21.62 48.79
C VAL A 464 -11.00 -21.53 48.65
N HIS A 465 -10.38 -20.56 49.32
CA HIS A 465 -8.93 -20.38 49.34
C HIS A 465 -8.33 -20.13 47.96
N LEU A 466 -9.05 -19.42 47.10
CA LEU A 466 -8.61 -19.08 45.75
C LEU A 466 -7.35 -18.19 45.71
N GLY A 467 -6.95 -17.62 46.85
CA GLY A 467 -5.73 -16.82 46.94
C GLY A 467 -5.86 -15.40 46.38
N LEU A 468 -7.09 -14.88 46.28
CA LEU A 468 -7.37 -13.57 45.69
C LEU A 468 -6.49 -12.44 46.25
N THR A 469 -6.00 -11.63 45.34
CA THR A 469 -5.25 -10.41 45.61
C THR A 469 -5.84 -9.25 44.85
N ALA A 470 -5.38 -8.03 45.14
CA ALA A 470 -5.79 -6.86 44.38
C ALA A 470 -5.49 -7.00 42.88
N SER A 471 -4.47 -7.78 42.49
CA SER A 471 -4.13 -7.97 41.07
C SER A 471 -5.18 -8.75 40.27
N ASP A 472 -6.11 -9.45 40.92
CA ASP A 472 -7.23 -10.13 40.28
C ASP A 472 -8.37 -9.18 39.91
N LEU A 473 -8.31 -7.94 40.40
CA LEU A 473 -9.33 -6.92 40.19
C LEU A 473 -8.80 -5.85 39.22
N HIS A 474 -9.67 -5.35 38.35
CA HIS A 474 -9.36 -4.30 37.39
C HIS A 474 -10.32 -3.12 37.55
N HIS A 475 -9.80 -1.89 37.51
CA HIS A 475 -10.58 -0.66 37.51
C HIS A 475 -9.74 0.50 36.96
N VAL A 476 -9.77 0.73 35.64
CA VAL A 476 -8.92 1.73 34.96
C VAL A 476 -9.23 3.16 35.41
#